data_AF-A0A9K3GIT2-F1
#
_entry.id   AF-A0A9K3GIT2-F1
#
_cell.length_a   1.000
_cell.length_b   1.000
_cell.length_c   1.000
_cell.angle_alpha   90.00
_cell.angle_beta   90.00
_cell.angle_gamma   90.00
#
_symmetry.space_group_name_H-M   'P 1'
#
loop_
_entity.id
_entity.type
_entity.pdbx_description
1 polymer ?
#
loop_
_entity_poly.entity_id
_entity_poly.type
_entity_poly.pdbx_seq_one_letter_code
_entity_poly.pdbx_strand_id
1 'polypeptide(L)'
;MLSPEREGERERERTPEHVGETHALTSQENGVVIIWFGANDAALETNKVQHVPVPVYTETLKTMVAHFTEAGVPSDRVVLMSPPPVNDATYMDQFCKPRSIDPVDRTRERTGDYVDACGSVAKELGTRFVHLYKAFAAEQEGLTPDSYNGLFVDGLHLSNRGQKVVSKALSATLKGEGEEQTDISPESMPFWFPHWSTLVAYDAEQ
;
A
#
# COMPACT_ATOMS: atom_id res chain seq x y z
N MET A 1 61.03 39.75 -51.50
CA MET A 1 59.82 40.20 -50.78
C MET A 1 59.31 39.03 -49.95
N LEU A 2 59.26 39.25 -48.63
CA LEU A 2 58.37 38.65 -47.61
C LEU A 2 58.36 37.11 -47.37
N SER A 3 58.81 36.74 -46.17
CA SER A 3 58.41 35.57 -45.34
C SER A 3 56.92 35.67 -44.89
N PRO A 4 56.35 34.78 -44.03
CA PRO A 4 56.81 33.48 -43.50
C PRO A 4 55.72 32.35 -43.47
N GLU A 5 56.14 31.20 -42.94
CA GLU A 5 55.41 30.02 -42.48
C GLU A 5 54.10 30.29 -41.71
N ARG A 6 53.15 29.34 -41.76
CA ARG A 6 52.19 29.12 -40.67
C ARG A 6 52.07 27.64 -40.32
N GLU A 7 52.32 27.42 -39.04
CA GLU A 7 52.25 26.19 -38.28
C GLU A 7 50.81 25.68 -38.10
N GLY A 8 50.68 24.35 -38.03
CA GLY A 8 49.94 23.67 -36.97
C GLY A 8 48.42 23.82 -36.92
N GLU A 9 47.70 23.03 -37.70
CA GLU A 9 46.36 22.57 -37.29
C GLU A 9 46.54 21.35 -36.39
N ARG A 10 46.50 21.59 -35.07
CA ARG A 10 46.27 20.53 -34.09
C ARG A 10 44.82 20.07 -34.26
N GLU A 11 44.62 18.85 -34.75
CA GLU A 11 43.39 18.10 -34.52
C GLU A 11 43.14 18.07 -33.02
N ARG A 12 42.13 18.81 -32.56
CA ARG A 12 41.59 18.62 -31.22
C ARG A 12 40.74 17.36 -31.27
N GLU A 13 41.37 16.26 -30.90
CA GLU A 13 40.69 15.03 -30.52
C GLU A 13 39.69 15.38 -29.40
N ARG A 14 38.40 15.48 -29.75
CA ARG A 14 37.33 15.67 -28.76
C ARG A 14 37.03 14.30 -28.17
N THR A 15 37.58 14.04 -27.00
CA THR A 15 37.10 12.98 -26.12
C THR A 15 35.68 13.35 -25.66
N PRO A 16 34.66 12.49 -25.86
CA PRO A 16 33.41 12.64 -25.14
C PRO A 16 33.56 11.98 -23.77
N GLU A 17 34.16 12.70 -22.81
CA GLU A 17 34.04 12.38 -21.38
C GLU A 17 32.85 13.14 -20.78
N HIS A 18 31.63 12.67 -21.03
CA HIS A 18 30.52 12.76 -20.06
C HIS A 18 29.29 11.99 -20.58
N VAL A 19 29.43 10.67 -20.73
CA VAL A 19 28.25 9.82 -20.60
C VAL A 19 28.06 9.71 -19.09
N GLY A 20 27.19 10.57 -18.55
CA GLY A 20 26.77 10.48 -17.15
C GLY A 20 26.38 9.04 -16.87
N GLU A 21 26.91 8.50 -15.77
CA GLU A 21 26.64 7.14 -15.33
C GLU A 21 25.12 6.92 -15.35
N THR A 22 24.65 6.19 -16.35
CA THR A 22 23.35 5.57 -16.30
C THR A 22 23.44 4.59 -15.15
N HIS A 23 22.98 5.01 -13.97
CA HIS A 23 22.60 4.06 -12.93
C HIS A 23 21.73 3.03 -13.63
N ALA A 24 22.29 1.84 -13.83
CA ALA A 24 21.53 0.72 -14.34
C ALA A 24 20.34 0.61 -13.39
N LEU A 25 19.14 0.87 -13.91
CA LEU A 25 17.90 0.55 -13.23
C LEU A 25 17.92 -0.97 -13.10
N THR A 26 18.49 -1.47 -12.00
CA THR A 26 18.39 -2.87 -11.65
C THR A 26 16.90 -3.15 -11.55
N SER A 27 16.40 -4.02 -12.42
CA SER A 27 14.98 -4.28 -12.66
C SER A 27 14.29 -5.07 -11.52
N GLN A 28 14.77 -4.90 -10.31
CA GLN A 28 14.29 -5.42 -9.04
C GLN A 28 14.62 -4.33 -8.02
N GLU A 29 13.77 -3.74 -7.20
CA GLU A 29 12.44 -4.06 -6.70
C GLU A 29 11.94 -2.76 -6.09
N ASN A 30 10.87 -2.14 -6.59
CA ASN A 30 10.30 -0.91 -6.00
C ASN A 30 8.79 -1.04 -5.75
N GLY A 31 8.29 -2.28 -5.75
CA GLY A 31 6.89 -2.61 -5.52
C GLY A 31 6.62 -3.08 -4.10
N VAL A 32 5.38 -2.88 -3.68
CA VAL A 32 4.80 -3.44 -2.47
C VAL A 32 3.54 -4.19 -2.87
N VAL A 33 3.29 -5.35 -2.25
CA VAL A 33 2.05 -6.10 -2.42
C VAL A 33 1.19 -5.89 -1.18
N ILE A 34 -0.04 -5.42 -1.37
CA ILE A 34 -1.00 -5.25 -0.28
C ILE A 34 -2.09 -6.31 -0.40
N ILE A 35 -2.20 -7.17 0.60
CA ILE A 35 -3.26 -8.17 0.70
C ILE A 35 -4.29 -7.64 1.70
N TRP A 36 -5.49 -7.33 1.20
CA TRP A 36 -6.57 -6.73 1.99
C TRP A 36 -7.89 -7.50 1.81
N PHE A 37 -7.92 -8.70 2.41
CA PHE A 37 -9.11 -9.56 2.48
C PHE A 37 -9.62 -9.67 3.93
N GLY A 38 -10.74 -10.34 4.13
CA GLY A 38 -11.29 -10.59 5.47
C GLY A 38 -12.69 -10.00 5.71
N ALA A 39 -13.07 -8.91 5.04
CA ALA A 39 -14.37 -8.26 5.29
C ALA A 39 -15.56 -9.14 4.87
N ASN A 40 -15.39 -9.91 3.79
CA ASN A 40 -16.40 -10.86 3.32
C ASN A 40 -16.31 -12.18 4.07
N ASP A 41 -15.09 -12.68 4.25
CA ASP A 41 -14.72 -13.89 5.00
C ASP A 41 -15.31 -13.89 6.42
N ALA A 42 -15.27 -12.72 7.08
CA ALA A 42 -15.82 -12.45 8.40
C ALA A 42 -17.35 -12.46 8.48
N ALA A 43 -18.05 -12.79 7.40
CA ALA A 43 -19.47 -13.07 7.50
C ALA A 43 -19.73 -14.18 8.53
N LEU A 44 -20.89 -14.09 9.17
CA LEU A 44 -21.44 -15.13 10.02
C LEU A 44 -21.88 -16.31 9.16
N GLU A 45 -22.01 -17.47 9.79
CA GLU A 45 -22.32 -18.76 9.15
C GLU A 45 -23.68 -18.75 8.42
N THR A 46 -24.54 -17.76 8.70
CA THR A 46 -25.79 -17.51 8.00
C THR A 46 -25.56 -17.13 6.53
N ASN A 47 -24.42 -16.50 6.21
CA ASN A 47 -24.00 -16.20 4.83
C ASN A 47 -22.96 -17.23 4.36
N LYS A 48 -23.44 -18.41 3.96
CA LYS A 48 -22.62 -19.54 3.50
C LYS A 48 -21.81 -19.29 2.22
N VAL A 49 -22.14 -18.23 1.48
CA VAL A 49 -21.47 -17.90 0.21
C VAL A 49 -20.16 -17.19 0.47
N GLN A 50 -20.11 -16.34 1.50
CA GLN A 50 -18.94 -15.50 1.78
C GLN A 50 -18.21 -15.91 3.05
N HIS A 51 -18.88 -16.60 3.99
CA HIS A 51 -18.26 -17.03 5.22
C HIS A 51 -17.08 -17.99 4.96
N VAL A 52 -15.91 -17.64 5.51
CA VAL A 52 -14.71 -18.49 5.51
C VAL A 52 -14.26 -18.65 6.96
N PRO A 53 -14.24 -19.86 7.54
CA PRO A 53 -13.82 -20.05 8.92
C PRO A 53 -12.41 -19.49 9.18
N VAL A 54 -12.19 -18.89 10.36
CA VAL A 54 -10.91 -18.25 10.73
C VAL A 54 -9.68 -19.13 10.43
N PRO A 55 -9.64 -20.44 10.76
CA PRO A 55 -8.49 -21.28 10.41
C PRO A 55 -8.23 -21.36 8.91
N VAL A 56 -9.28 -21.40 8.08
CA VAL A 56 -9.15 -21.44 6.62
C VAL A 56 -8.66 -20.10 6.09
N TYR A 57 -9.19 -18.99 6.62
CA TYR A 57 -8.71 -17.64 6.30
C TYR A 57 -7.23 -17.46 6.65
N THR A 58 -6.80 -17.90 7.83
CA THR A 58 -5.41 -17.88 8.28
C THR A 58 -4.49 -18.61 7.31
N GLU A 59 -4.80 -19.87 6.97
CA GLU A 59 -3.96 -20.65 6.06
C GLU A 59 -3.99 -20.10 4.62
N THR A 60 -5.11 -19.50 4.21
CA THR A 60 -5.22 -18.82 2.91
C THR A 60 -4.30 -17.61 2.85
N LEU A 61 -4.26 -16.77 3.89
CA LEU A 61 -3.32 -15.65 3.95
C LEU A 61 -1.87 -16.12 3.89
N LYS A 62 -1.52 -17.18 4.62
CA LYS A 62 -0.17 -17.77 4.57
C LYS A 62 0.19 -18.23 3.16
N THR A 63 -0.75 -18.89 2.48
CA THR A 63 -0.58 -19.34 1.10
C THR A 63 -0.37 -18.16 0.15
N MET A 64 -1.13 -17.08 0.30
CA MET A 64 -0.96 -15.87 -0.52
C MET A 64 0.40 -15.20 -0.28
N VAL A 65 0.84 -15.07 0.98
CA VAL A 65 2.18 -14.53 1.30
C VAL A 65 3.26 -15.41 0.69
N ALA A 66 3.18 -16.73 0.90
CA ALA A 66 4.12 -17.70 0.35
C ALA A 66 4.26 -17.58 -1.17
N HIS A 67 3.14 -17.43 -1.89
CA HIS A 67 3.13 -17.25 -3.33
C HIS A 67 4.00 -16.06 -3.78
N PHE A 68 3.89 -14.91 -3.10
CA PHE A 68 4.70 -13.73 -3.43
C PHE A 68 6.16 -13.91 -3.03
N THR A 69 6.43 -14.50 -1.87
CA THR A 69 7.81 -14.70 -1.40
C THR A 69 8.56 -15.72 -2.24
N GLU A 70 7.89 -16.80 -2.69
CA GLU A 70 8.45 -17.79 -3.61
C GLU A 70 8.72 -17.18 -5.00
N ALA A 71 7.93 -16.17 -5.39
CA ALA A 71 8.16 -15.38 -6.60
C ALA A 71 9.26 -14.32 -6.45
N GLY A 72 9.91 -14.23 -5.29
CA GLY A 72 11.05 -13.34 -5.03
C GLY A 72 10.69 -12.00 -4.40
N VAL A 73 9.43 -11.75 -4.00
CA VAL A 73 9.07 -10.54 -3.25
C VAL A 73 9.54 -10.68 -1.81
N PRO A 74 10.37 -9.77 -1.27
CA PRO A 74 10.77 -9.80 0.13
C PRO A 74 9.55 -9.80 1.07
N SER A 75 9.57 -10.60 2.14
CA SER A 75 8.43 -10.72 3.07
C SER A 75 7.98 -9.38 3.64
N ASP A 76 8.93 -8.49 3.92
CA ASP A 76 8.63 -7.17 4.46
C ASP A 76 7.91 -6.28 3.42
N ARG A 77 8.11 -6.52 2.12
CA ARG A 77 7.39 -5.84 1.02
C ARG A 77 6.03 -6.45 0.70
N VAL A 78 5.64 -7.52 1.40
CA VAL A 78 4.25 -7.95 1.50
C VAL A 78 3.62 -7.27 2.72
N VAL A 79 2.48 -6.61 2.52
CA VAL A 79 1.73 -5.92 3.56
C VAL A 79 0.41 -6.62 3.73
N LEU A 80 0.19 -7.19 4.92
CA LEU A 80 -1.13 -7.70 5.30
C LEU A 80 -1.93 -6.55 5.92
N MET A 81 -3.10 -6.28 5.36
CA MET A 81 -4.03 -5.28 5.87
C MET A 81 -5.26 -5.98 6.42
N SER A 82 -5.53 -5.76 7.71
CA SER A 82 -6.75 -6.27 8.35
C SER A 82 -8.01 -5.65 7.72
N PRO A 83 -9.17 -6.33 7.74
CA PRO A 83 -10.42 -5.69 7.35
C PRO A 83 -10.75 -4.50 8.27
N PRO A 84 -11.39 -3.43 7.75
CA PRO A 84 -11.86 -2.34 8.58
C PRO A 84 -13.03 -2.80 9.49
N PRO A 85 -13.32 -2.09 10.59
CA PRO A 85 -14.45 -2.43 11.44
C PRO A 85 -15.79 -2.23 10.72
N VAL A 86 -16.75 -3.10 11.02
CA VAL A 86 -18.15 -2.88 10.67
C VAL A 86 -18.75 -1.88 11.66
N ASN A 87 -19.54 -0.93 11.16
CA ASN A 87 -20.39 -0.09 12.01
C ASN A 87 -21.76 -0.76 12.13
N ASP A 88 -21.95 -1.57 13.17
CA ASP A 88 -23.10 -2.49 13.29
C ASP A 88 -24.46 -1.81 13.10
N ALA A 89 -24.66 -0.63 13.71
CA ALA A 89 -25.92 0.11 13.59
C ALA A 89 -26.14 0.62 12.17
N THR A 90 -25.12 1.25 11.57
CA THR A 90 -25.21 1.75 10.18
C THR A 90 -25.36 0.59 9.19
N TYR A 91 -24.66 -0.52 9.42
CA TYR A 91 -24.74 -1.73 8.58
C TYR A 91 -26.14 -2.33 8.60
N MET A 92 -26.73 -2.47 9.79
CA MET A 92 -28.11 -2.92 9.94
C MET A 92 -29.08 -2.00 9.16
N ASP A 93 -28.99 -0.70 9.38
CA ASP A 93 -29.96 0.26 8.85
C ASP A 93 -29.82 0.52 7.34
N GLN A 94 -28.59 0.61 6.84
CA GLN A 94 -28.30 1.08 5.48
C GLN A 94 -27.89 -0.04 4.54
N PHE A 95 -27.37 -1.17 5.05
CA PHE A 95 -27.01 -2.32 4.23
C PHE A 95 -28.04 -3.44 4.30
N CYS A 96 -28.35 -3.92 5.51
CA CYS A 96 -29.17 -5.11 5.72
C CYS A 96 -30.65 -4.90 5.46
N LYS A 97 -31.29 -3.90 6.09
CA LYS A 97 -32.73 -3.63 5.93
C LYS A 97 -33.15 -3.43 4.45
N PRO A 98 -32.46 -2.62 3.63
CA PRO A 98 -32.82 -2.45 2.22
C PRO A 98 -32.65 -3.71 1.37
N ARG A 99 -31.87 -4.70 1.85
CA ARG A 99 -31.59 -5.97 1.16
C ARG A 99 -32.30 -7.16 1.77
N SER A 100 -33.13 -6.94 2.79
CA SER A 100 -33.82 -8.00 3.54
C SER A 100 -32.88 -9.06 4.10
N ILE A 101 -31.70 -8.66 4.58
CA ILE A 101 -30.75 -9.53 5.27
C ILE A 101 -31.15 -9.60 6.74
N ASP A 102 -31.71 -10.74 7.16
CA ASP A 102 -32.10 -11.03 8.53
C ASP A 102 -31.94 -12.55 8.81
N PRO A 103 -31.18 -12.96 9.85
CA PRO A 103 -30.39 -12.11 10.76
C PRO A 103 -29.21 -11.43 10.05
N VAL A 104 -28.66 -10.39 10.70
CA VAL A 104 -27.43 -9.72 10.24
C VAL A 104 -26.33 -10.75 10.00
N ASP A 105 -25.57 -10.58 8.94
CA ASP A 105 -24.54 -11.53 8.52
C ASP A 105 -23.12 -11.05 8.82
N ARG A 106 -22.92 -9.86 9.38
CA ARG A 106 -21.60 -9.33 9.79
C ARG A 106 -21.73 -8.49 11.04
N THR A 107 -20.70 -8.55 11.87
CA THR A 107 -20.60 -7.71 13.07
C THR A 107 -19.16 -7.24 13.26
N ARG A 108 -19.00 -6.14 13.98
CA ARG A 108 -17.71 -5.62 14.43
C ARG A 108 -16.96 -6.64 15.26
N GLU A 109 -17.66 -7.34 16.16
CA GLU A 109 -17.05 -8.35 17.02
C GLU A 109 -16.44 -9.48 16.19
N ARG A 110 -17.24 -10.09 15.30
CA ARG A 110 -16.80 -11.17 14.42
C ARG A 110 -15.63 -10.75 13.51
N THR A 111 -15.67 -9.53 12.99
CA THR A 111 -14.59 -9.00 12.15
C THR A 111 -13.29 -8.83 12.94
N GLY A 112 -13.37 -8.64 14.26
CA GLY A 112 -12.22 -8.62 15.17
C GLY A 112 -11.40 -9.91 15.14
N ASP A 113 -12.06 -11.08 15.09
CA ASP A 113 -11.38 -12.38 15.01
C ASP A 113 -10.45 -12.48 13.79
N TYR A 114 -10.86 -11.88 12.65
CA TYR A 114 -10.10 -11.90 11.39
C TYR A 114 -8.97 -10.87 11.41
N VAL A 115 -9.12 -9.79 12.17
CA VAL A 115 -8.06 -8.81 12.42
C VAL A 115 -6.94 -9.46 13.22
N ASP A 116 -7.28 -10.18 14.29
CA ASP A 116 -6.32 -10.88 15.14
C ASP A 116 -5.61 -12.01 14.37
N ALA A 117 -6.36 -12.77 13.57
CA ALA A 117 -5.80 -13.79 12.69
C ALA A 117 -4.83 -13.19 11.65
N CYS A 118 -5.21 -12.08 11.00
CA CYS A 118 -4.37 -11.38 10.02
C CYS A 118 -3.07 -10.86 10.66
N GLY A 119 -3.17 -10.23 11.82
CA GLY A 119 -2.00 -9.75 12.58
C GLY A 119 -1.09 -10.88 13.06
N SER A 120 -1.66 -12.02 13.44
CA SER A 120 -0.91 -13.21 13.83
C SER A 120 -0.10 -13.79 12.66
N VAL A 121 -0.71 -13.89 11.47
CA VAL A 121 -0.02 -14.31 10.24
C VAL A 121 1.10 -13.34 9.89
N ALA A 122 0.84 -12.02 9.96
CA ALA A 122 1.84 -11.03 9.63
C ALA A 122 3.08 -11.14 10.53
N LYS A 123 2.86 -11.32 11.83
CA LYS A 123 3.92 -11.55 12.80
C LYS A 123 4.68 -12.86 12.55
N GLU A 124 3.95 -13.95 12.25
CA GLU A 124 4.52 -15.28 11.99
C GLU A 124 5.45 -15.26 10.76
N LEU A 125 5.03 -14.59 9.69
CA LEU A 125 5.74 -14.58 8.40
C LEU A 125 6.69 -13.40 8.21
N GLY A 126 6.80 -12.51 9.21
CA GLY A 126 7.67 -11.33 9.15
C GLY A 126 7.24 -10.32 8.08
N THR A 127 5.93 -10.22 7.80
CA THR A 127 5.38 -9.23 6.87
C THR A 127 5.03 -7.94 7.61
N ARG A 128 4.88 -6.84 6.87
CA ARG A 128 4.30 -5.61 7.43
C ARG A 128 2.81 -5.81 7.70
N PHE A 129 2.27 -5.14 8.72
CA PHE A 129 0.87 -5.24 9.13
C PHE A 129 0.21 -3.87 9.27
N VAL A 130 -0.95 -3.70 8.64
CA VAL A 130 -1.81 -2.53 8.81
C VAL A 130 -3.03 -2.90 9.65
N HIS A 131 -3.09 -2.37 10.87
CA HIS A 131 -4.14 -2.67 11.85
C HIS A 131 -5.28 -1.65 11.77
N LEU A 132 -6.24 -1.86 10.86
CA LEU A 132 -7.31 -0.90 10.60
C LEU A 132 -8.25 -0.68 11.79
N TYR A 133 -8.48 -1.69 12.63
CA TYR A 133 -9.25 -1.49 13.88
C TYR A 133 -8.64 -0.42 14.79
N LYS A 134 -7.31 -0.44 14.99
CA LYS A 134 -6.62 0.58 15.78
C LYS A 134 -6.66 1.94 15.09
N ALA A 135 -6.46 1.97 13.77
CA ALA A 135 -6.52 3.20 12.99
C ALA A 135 -7.89 3.89 13.09
N PHE A 136 -8.98 3.13 12.96
CA PHE A 136 -10.34 3.66 13.08
C PHE A 136 -10.70 4.02 14.53
N ALA A 137 -10.25 3.24 15.52
CA ALA A 137 -10.46 3.56 16.93
C ALA A 137 -9.79 4.89 17.33
N ALA A 138 -8.57 5.16 16.84
CA ALA A 138 -7.87 6.42 17.09
C ALA A 138 -8.62 7.65 16.53
N GLU A 139 -9.30 7.49 15.39
CA GLU A 139 -10.15 8.56 14.85
C GLU A 139 -11.43 8.73 15.67
N GLN A 140 -11.97 7.64 16.25
CA GLN A 140 -13.18 7.70 17.08
C GLN A 140 -13.00 8.56 18.34
N GLU A 141 -11.82 8.53 18.98
CA GLU A 141 -11.53 9.30 20.20
C GLU A 141 -11.70 10.82 20.02
N GLY A 142 -11.51 11.31 18.79
CA GLY A 142 -11.63 12.73 18.45
C GLY A 142 -12.95 13.12 17.77
N LEU A 143 -13.85 12.18 17.53
CA LEU A 143 -15.05 12.38 16.71
C LEU A 143 -16.34 12.16 17.49
N THR A 144 -17.37 12.95 17.16
CA THR A 144 -18.74 12.64 17.57
C THR A 144 -19.22 11.34 16.91
N PRO A 145 -20.21 10.64 17.47
CA PRO A 145 -20.77 9.43 16.86
C PRO A 145 -21.17 9.63 15.39
N ASP A 146 -21.85 10.73 15.06
CA ASP A 146 -22.24 11.05 13.68
C ASP A 146 -21.04 11.24 12.76
N SER A 147 -19.98 11.89 13.27
CA SER A 147 -18.77 12.10 12.49
C SER A 147 -18.01 10.80 12.24
N TYR A 148 -17.99 9.89 13.21
CA TYR A 148 -17.44 8.54 13.07
C TYR A 148 -18.26 7.68 12.11
N ASN A 149 -19.59 7.74 12.20
CA ASN A 149 -20.50 7.06 11.26
C ASN A 149 -20.24 7.52 9.81
N GLY A 150 -19.92 8.81 9.61
CA GLY A 150 -19.55 9.37 8.31
C GLY A 150 -18.22 8.85 7.72
N LEU A 151 -17.49 7.97 8.42
CA LEU A 151 -16.36 7.23 7.84
C LEU A 151 -16.83 6.07 6.95
N PHE A 152 -18.11 5.69 7.04
CA PHE A 152 -18.73 4.61 6.27
C PHE A 152 -19.78 5.16 5.31
N VAL A 153 -20.03 4.44 4.21
CA VAL A 153 -21.12 4.71 3.27
C VAL A 153 -22.40 4.02 3.73
N ASP A 154 -22.29 2.76 4.15
CA ASP A 154 -23.40 1.87 4.50
C ASP A 154 -23.10 1.01 5.74
N GLY A 155 -22.08 1.40 6.51
CA GLY A 155 -21.60 0.65 7.69
C GLY A 155 -20.60 -0.47 7.39
N LEU A 156 -20.35 -0.78 6.11
CA LEU A 156 -19.32 -1.74 5.68
C LEU A 156 -18.30 -1.08 4.74
N HIS A 157 -18.77 -0.45 3.66
CA HIS A 157 -17.92 0.25 2.71
C HIS A 157 -17.47 1.60 3.26
N LEU A 158 -16.21 1.94 3.02
CA LEU A 158 -15.61 3.17 3.52
C LEU A 158 -15.98 4.37 2.64
N SER A 159 -16.31 5.50 3.28
CA SER A 159 -16.47 6.78 2.59
C SER A 159 -15.09 7.34 2.19
N ASN A 160 -15.07 8.44 1.43
CA ASN A 160 -13.81 9.18 1.16
C ASN A 160 -13.06 9.55 2.46
N ARG A 161 -13.77 9.78 3.57
CA ARG A 161 -13.15 10.05 4.87
C ARG A 161 -12.56 8.76 5.46
N GLY A 162 -13.29 7.65 5.43
CA GLY A 162 -12.77 6.35 5.86
C GLY A 162 -11.55 5.90 5.05
N GLN A 163 -11.54 6.11 3.73
CA GLN A 163 -10.39 5.80 2.88
C GLN A 163 -9.15 6.64 3.22
N LYS A 164 -9.31 7.89 3.70
CA LYS A 164 -8.18 8.69 4.20
C LYS A 164 -7.56 8.11 5.46
N VAL A 165 -8.36 7.50 6.34
CA VAL A 165 -7.85 6.79 7.52
C VAL A 165 -6.99 5.60 7.09
N VAL A 166 -7.47 4.81 6.13
CA VAL A 166 -6.72 3.68 5.53
C VAL A 166 -5.42 4.17 4.90
N SER A 167 -5.48 5.21 4.06
CA SER A 167 -4.30 5.76 3.39
C SER A 167 -3.25 6.26 4.40
N LYS A 168 -3.67 6.96 5.46
CA LYS A 168 -2.77 7.43 6.52
C LYS A 168 -2.11 6.26 7.26
N ALA A 169 -2.88 5.24 7.62
CA ALA A 169 -2.37 4.05 8.30
C ALA A 169 -1.38 3.28 7.43
N LEU A 170 -1.73 3.05 6.15
CA LEU A 170 -0.85 2.40 5.19
C LEU A 170 0.45 3.21 4.98
N SER A 171 0.36 4.51 4.72
CA SER A 171 1.53 5.37 4.54
C SER A 171 2.45 5.35 5.76
N ALA A 172 1.90 5.37 6.98
CA ALA A 172 2.69 5.25 8.20
C ALA A 172 3.42 3.90 8.28
N THR A 173 2.72 2.79 8.00
CA THR A 173 3.34 1.45 7.95
C THR A 173 4.42 1.33 6.89
N LEU A 174 4.20 1.92 5.70
CA LEU A 174 5.21 1.92 4.64
C LEU A 174 6.40 2.78 5.02
N LYS A 175 6.21 3.94 5.65
CA LYS A 175 7.31 4.82 6.06
C LYS A 175 8.23 4.20 7.11
N GLY A 176 7.70 3.34 7.98
CA GLY A 176 8.41 2.81 9.14
C GLY A 176 8.54 3.85 10.27
N GLU A 177 9.10 3.44 11.41
CA GLU A 177 9.30 4.30 12.59
C GLU A 177 10.77 4.28 13.06
N GLY A 178 11.27 5.40 13.58
CA GLY A 178 12.60 5.48 14.19
C GLY A 178 13.75 5.21 13.21
N GLU A 179 14.68 4.32 13.60
CA GLU A 179 15.83 3.90 12.79
C GLU A 179 15.44 2.91 11.65
N GLU A 180 14.18 2.45 11.58
CA GLU A 180 13.65 1.54 10.55
C GLU A 180 12.95 2.27 9.38
N GLN A 181 13.42 3.46 9.01
CA GLN A 181 12.87 4.18 7.86
C GLN A 181 13.07 3.37 6.57
N THR A 182 11.99 3.12 5.82
CA THR A 182 12.03 2.17 4.70
C THR A 182 12.38 2.85 3.36
N ASP A 183 12.85 2.05 2.41
CA ASP A 183 13.08 2.42 1.01
C ASP A 183 11.80 2.36 0.14
N ILE A 184 10.65 1.95 0.71
CA ILE A 184 9.37 1.78 0.01
C ILE A 184 8.33 2.87 0.34
N SER A 185 8.75 3.93 1.04
CA SER A 185 7.89 5.08 1.28
C SER A 185 7.83 5.98 0.03
N PRO A 186 6.70 6.68 -0.22
CA PRO A 186 6.62 7.61 -1.34
C PRO A 186 7.73 8.66 -1.34
N GLU A 187 8.21 9.06 -0.16
CA GLU A 187 9.27 10.05 0.01
C GLU A 187 10.69 9.50 -0.22
N SER A 188 10.90 8.20 -0.02
CA SER A 188 12.20 7.54 -0.25
C SER A 188 12.37 7.00 -1.67
N MET A 189 11.27 6.86 -2.41
CA MET A 189 11.27 6.40 -3.79
C MET A 189 11.85 7.44 -4.76
N PRO A 190 12.82 7.07 -5.63
CA PRO A 190 13.35 7.99 -6.62
C PRO A 190 12.31 8.28 -7.70
N PHE A 191 12.29 9.52 -8.19
CA PHE A 191 11.58 9.81 -9.44
C PHE A 191 12.24 9.04 -10.58
N TRP A 192 11.42 8.39 -11.40
CA TRP A 192 11.89 7.64 -12.58
C TRP A 192 12.57 8.53 -13.61
N PHE A 193 12.21 9.81 -13.62
CA PHE A 193 12.79 10.81 -14.50
C PHE A 193 13.33 11.97 -13.68
N PRO A 194 14.42 12.61 -14.15
CA PRO A 194 14.92 13.83 -13.54
C PRO A 194 13.85 14.91 -13.53
N HIS A 195 13.95 15.82 -12.56
CA HIS A 195 13.10 17.00 -12.52
C HIS A 195 13.28 17.83 -13.79
N TRP A 196 12.20 18.41 -14.33
CA TRP A 196 12.25 19.11 -15.61
C TRP A 196 13.30 20.24 -15.66
N SER A 197 13.60 20.87 -14.52
CA SER A 197 14.58 21.95 -14.41
C SER A 197 16.04 21.49 -14.53
N THR A 198 16.31 20.18 -14.51
CA THR A 198 17.65 19.61 -14.70
C THR A 198 17.84 19.06 -16.11
N LEU A 199 16.81 19.12 -16.96
CA LEU A 199 16.90 18.72 -18.35
C LEU A 199 17.64 19.80 -19.15
N VAL A 200 18.53 19.37 -20.05
CA VAL A 200 19.17 20.27 -21.02
C VAL A 200 18.17 20.57 -22.13
N ALA A 201 18.16 21.81 -22.63
CA ALA A 201 17.31 22.17 -23.76
C ALA A 201 17.59 21.25 -24.95
N TYR A 202 16.52 20.80 -25.61
CA TYR A 202 16.64 20.03 -26.84
C TYR A 202 17.19 20.94 -27.94
N ASP A 203 18.43 20.70 -28.36
CA ASP A 203 18.99 21.35 -29.55
C ASP A 203 18.51 20.60 -30.79
N ALA A 204 17.63 21.24 -31.55
CA ALA A 204 17.05 20.68 -32.78
C ALA A 204 17.98 20.78 -34.00
N GLU A 205 19.21 21.28 -33.83
CA GLU A 205 20.21 21.45 -34.88
C GLU A 205 21.36 20.45 -34.72
N GLN A 206 21.10 19.18 -35.07
CA GLN A 206 22.12 18.22 -35.54
C GLN A 206 21.62 17.47 -36.77
#